data_AF-A0A7S2EA33-F1
#
_entry.id   AF-A0A7S2EA33-F1
#
_cell.length_a   1.000
_cell.length_b   1.000
_cell.length_c   1.000
_cell.angle_alpha   90.00
_cell.angle_beta   90.00
_cell.angle_gamma   90.00
#
_symmetry.space_group_name_H-M   'P 1'
#
loop_
_entity.id
_entity.type
_entity.pdbx_description
1 polymer ?
#
loop_
_entity_poly.entity_id
_entity_poly.type
_entity_poly.pdbx_seq_one_letter_code
_entity_poly.pdbx_strand_id
1 'polypeptide(L)'
;MAFRSVLLLFCALASVQAFLPASLVPSGRLLPGVRAAGAGTRGGHPRGVQGGVSWLRGSARTQHLMATTLELTGKSEEELIALAREFFETATGFHSAQRDEMFAPDFVFRGPVIGPLNFKDYTMVLDGSGVYKAFPDMQTNSFGYSIDPTEPNRVWFMYRYTGTHTGRLFEKSPLLPTISPTGKPLKCGLEAGSILFNENAKVRLFTPGNVVDRDPPQDTTHGGNGLLFGILASLGLNVSPVLATKYTGGLTRVLVKIAGGGPLPMSDFKDVPQWYKDYRPWREMTQGYR
;
A
#
# COMPACT_ATOMS: atom_id res chain seq x y z
N MET A 1 -29.96 12.76 -11.82
CA MET A 1 -28.99 13.82 -12.19
C MET A 1 -27.74 13.88 -11.31
N ALA A 2 -27.71 13.32 -10.09
CA ALA A 2 -26.52 13.31 -9.22
C ALA A 2 -25.36 12.38 -9.66
N PHE A 3 -25.58 11.45 -10.59
CA PHE A 3 -24.57 10.47 -11.03
C PHE A 3 -23.52 11.01 -12.02
N ARG A 4 -23.79 12.10 -12.73
CA ARG A 4 -22.81 12.73 -13.65
C ARG A 4 -21.75 13.58 -12.94
N SER A 5 -21.99 13.99 -11.70
CA SER A 5 -21.10 14.90 -10.97
C SER A 5 -19.91 14.21 -10.31
N VAL A 6 -20.00 12.90 -10.03
CA VAL A 6 -18.88 12.09 -9.49
C VAL A 6 -17.81 11.86 -10.56
N LEU A 7 -18.24 11.68 -11.82
CA LEU A 7 -17.37 11.57 -13.00
C LEU A 7 -16.59 12.87 -13.24
N LEU A 8 -17.23 14.03 -13.06
CA LEU A 8 -16.56 15.33 -13.20
C LEU A 8 -15.53 15.58 -12.09
N LEU A 9 -15.70 15.06 -10.88
CA LEU A 9 -14.72 15.29 -9.81
C LEU A 9 -13.46 14.43 -9.96
N PHE A 10 -13.59 13.17 -10.40
CA PHE A 10 -12.44 12.30 -10.68
C PHE A 10 -11.74 12.63 -12.00
N CYS A 11 -12.49 13.04 -13.04
CA CYS A 11 -11.89 13.44 -14.32
C CYS A 11 -11.39 14.89 -14.35
N ALA A 12 -12.06 15.87 -13.71
CA ALA A 12 -11.58 17.26 -13.71
C ALA A 12 -10.26 17.43 -12.95
N LEU A 13 -9.93 16.57 -11.99
CA LEU A 13 -8.62 16.56 -11.34
C LEU A 13 -7.50 15.99 -12.22
N ALA A 14 -7.82 15.19 -13.24
CA ALA A 14 -6.86 14.71 -14.24
C ALA A 14 -6.67 15.69 -15.41
N SER A 15 -7.64 16.55 -15.69
CA SER A 15 -7.62 17.48 -16.85
C SER A 15 -6.90 18.81 -16.63
N VAL A 16 -6.54 19.18 -15.38
CA VAL A 16 -5.92 20.50 -15.10
C VAL A 16 -4.43 20.55 -15.49
N GLN A 17 -3.80 19.43 -15.85
CA GLN A 17 -2.41 19.43 -16.34
C GLN A 17 -2.25 19.65 -17.85
N ALA A 18 -3.33 19.84 -18.62
CA ALA A 18 -3.24 19.98 -20.08
C ALA A 18 -3.29 21.43 -20.62
N PHE A 19 -3.39 22.46 -19.77
CA PHE A 19 -3.39 23.86 -20.22
C PHE A 19 -2.67 24.79 -19.23
N LEU A 20 -1.34 24.78 -19.27
CA LEU A 20 -0.53 25.95 -18.92
C LEU A 20 0.41 26.23 -20.09
N PRO A 21 0.34 27.41 -20.73
CA PRO A 21 1.21 27.75 -21.84
C PRO A 21 2.67 27.84 -21.36
N ALA A 22 3.56 27.23 -22.13
CA ALA A 22 5.01 27.30 -21.98
C ALA A 22 5.51 28.72 -22.31
N SER A 23 5.34 29.66 -21.39
CA SER A 23 6.01 30.95 -21.44
C SER A 23 6.03 31.54 -20.04
N LEU A 24 7.12 31.28 -19.31
CA LEU A 24 7.69 32.13 -18.26
C LEU A 24 8.95 31.42 -17.73
N VAL A 25 9.99 31.38 -18.56
CA VAL A 25 11.37 31.15 -18.11
C VAL A 25 12.03 32.53 -18.07
N PRO A 26 12.38 33.08 -16.89
CA PRO A 26 13.25 34.24 -16.82
C PRO A 26 14.69 33.79 -17.03
N SER A 27 15.26 34.27 -18.13
CA SER A 27 16.66 34.16 -18.54
C SER A 27 17.63 34.73 -17.50
N GLY A 28 18.83 34.13 -17.46
CA GLY A 28 19.84 34.28 -16.43
C GLY A 28 20.35 35.69 -16.10
N ARG A 29 20.89 35.81 -14.88
CA ARG A 29 21.96 36.77 -14.56
C ARG A 29 23.03 36.08 -13.72
N LEU A 30 24.24 36.06 -14.27
CA LEU A 30 25.49 35.68 -13.63
C LEU A 30 25.89 36.74 -12.59
N LEU A 31 26.40 36.30 -11.43
CA LEU A 31 27.16 37.14 -10.51
C LEU A 31 28.64 36.71 -10.54
N PRO A 32 29.60 37.65 -10.56
CA PRO A 32 31.01 37.33 -10.70
C PRO A 32 31.72 37.12 -9.36
N GLY A 33 32.56 36.08 -9.33
CA GLY A 33 33.95 36.12 -8.84
C GLY A 33 34.23 36.36 -7.36
N VAL A 34 34.70 35.31 -6.68
CA VAL A 34 35.85 35.42 -5.75
C VAL A 34 36.74 34.18 -5.92
N ARG A 35 38.05 34.44 -6.03
CA ARG A 35 39.15 33.55 -6.39
C ARG A 35 39.49 32.51 -5.32
N ALA A 36 40.05 31.39 -5.79
CA ALA A 36 40.83 30.44 -5.02
C ALA A 36 42.24 30.96 -4.69
N ALA A 37 42.77 30.59 -3.52
CA ALA A 37 44.20 30.67 -3.19
C ALA A 37 44.62 29.51 -2.26
N GLY A 38 45.39 28.58 -2.84
CA GLY A 38 46.72 28.15 -2.40
C GLY A 38 47.02 27.79 -0.94
N ALA A 39 47.32 26.49 -0.78
CA ALA A 39 48.19 25.80 0.17
C ALA A 39 49.14 26.61 1.10
N GLY A 40 49.23 26.13 2.35
CA GLY A 40 50.31 26.43 3.29
C GLY A 40 50.31 25.46 4.48
N THR A 41 51.27 24.55 4.50
CA THR A 41 51.57 23.58 5.57
C THR A 41 51.98 24.25 6.89
N ARG A 42 51.58 23.68 8.04
CA ARG A 42 52.43 23.56 9.24
C ARG A 42 51.80 22.63 10.28
N GLY A 43 52.59 21.66 10.72
CA GLY A 43 52.24 20.68 11.74
C GLY A 43 52.16 21.26 13.15
N GLY A 44 51.43 20.55 14.00
CA GLY A 44 51.33 20.81 15.43
C GLY A 44 50.28 19.90 16.07
N HIS A 45 50.72 18.75 16.58
CA HIS A 45 49.98 18.01 17.61
C HIS A 45 49.97 18.84 18.90
N PRO A 46 48.87 18.84 19.68
CA PRO A 46 48.86 17.93 20.82
C PRO A 46 47.48 17.37 21.25
N ARG A 47 47.56 16.18 21.88
CA ARG A 47 46.77 15.67 23.01
C ARG A 47 45.25 15.44 22.84
N GLY A 48 44.93 14.16 22.62
CA GLY A 48 44.18 13.32 23.57
C GLY A 48 42.85 13.84 24.12
N VAL A 49 41.74 13.34 23.56
CA VAL A 49 40.46 13.20 24.27
C VAL A 49 39.96 11.78 24.00
N GLN A 50 40.03 10.93 25.03
CA GLN A 50 39.33 9.66 25.09
C GLN A 50 37.83 9.96 25.20
N GLY A 51 37.11 9.84 24.08
CA GLY A 51 35.64 9.82 24.04
C GLY A 51 35.16 8.42 23.71
N GLY A 52 35.08 7.54 24.72
CA GLY A 52 34.44 6.25 24.58
C GLY A 52 32.94 6.45 24.31
N VAL A 53 32.51 6.24 23.06
CA VAL A 53 31.10 6.17 22.72
C VAL A 53 30.58 4.80 23.17
N SER A 54 30.06 4.77 24.39
CA SER A 54 29.29 3.66 24.95
C SER A 54 28.03 3.48 24.11
N TRP A 55 28.03 2.47 23.23
CA TRP A 55 26.82 2.01 22.57
C TRP A 55 25.85 1.53 23.65
N LEU A 56 24.75 2.27 23.79
CA LEU A 56 23.61 1.92 24.62
C LEU A 56 23.25 0.44 24.45
N ARG A 57 23.59 -0.37 25.45
CA ARG A 57 22.89 -1.63 25.71
C ARG A 57 21.45 -1.27 26.05
N GLY A 58 20.59 -1.23 25.03
CA GLY A 58 19.15 -1.30 25.24
C GLY A 58 18.87 -2.55 26.04
N SER A 59 18.42 -2.39 27.29
CA SER A 59 18.11 -3.51 28.17
C SER A 59 17.05 -4.39 27.51
N ALA A 60 17.18 -5.71 27.63
CA ALA A 60 16.20 -6.72 27.20
C ALA A 60 14.76 -6.43 27.67
N ARG A 61 14.59 -5.55 28.66
CA ARG A 61 13.31 -5.07 29.18
C ARG A 61 12.50 -4.23 28.19
N THR A 62 13.14 -3.55 27.24
CA THR A 62 12.44 -2.72 26.23
C THR A 62 11.85 -3.57 25.10
N GLN A 63 12.41 -4.75 24.84
CA GLN A 63 11.87 -5.70 23.86
C GLN A 63 10.62 -6.43 24.38
N HIS A 64 10.35 -6.38 25.69
CA HIS A 64 9.22 -7.07 26.32
C HIS A 64 7.93 -6.24 26.40
N LEU A 65 7.98 -4.94 26.10
CA LEU A 65 6.87 -4.00 26.34
C LEU A 65 6.00 -3.68 25.12
N MET A 66 6.19 -4.37 23.98
CA MET A 66 5.34 -4.27 22.80
C MET A 66 4.87 -5.65 22.29
N ALA A 67 5.08 -6.71 23.07
CA ALA A 67 4.43 -7.98 22.84
C ALA A 67 2.97 -7.86 23.32
N THR A 68 2.13 -7.23 22.51
CA THR A 68 0.72 -7.64 22.50
C THR A 68 0.76 -9.15 22.30
N THR A 69 0.24 -9.91 23.25
CA THR A 69 0.40 -11.36 23.36
C THR A 69 -0.27 -12.05 22.18
N LEU A 70 0.38 -11.99 21.01
CA LEU A 70 0.02 -12.78 19.86
C LEU A 70 0.43 -14.21 20.21
N GLU A 71 -0.58 -15.03 20.47
CA GLU A 71 -0.37 -16.45 20.63
C GLU A 71 0.25 -17.02 19.35
N LEU A 72 1.29 -17.83 19.52
CA LEU A 72 2.01 -18.45 18.42
C LEU A 72 1.11 -19.46 17.72
N THR A 73 1.26 -19.58 16.40
CA THR A 73 0.49 -20.53 15.58
C THR A 73 0.81 -22.01 15.87
N GLY A 74 1.92 -22.30 16.55
CA GLY A 74 2.49 -23.64 16.67
C GLY A 74 3.08 -24.20 15.36
N LYS A 75 3.07 -23.43 14.26
CA LYS A 75 3.66 -23.79 12.97
C LYS A 75 5.15 -23.49 12.91
N SER A 76 5.88 -24.28 12.12
CA SER A 76 7.28 -23.96 11.79
C SER A 76 7.36 -22.74 10.88
N GLU A 77 8.56 -22.14 10.78
CA GLU A 77 8.81 -21.02 9.87
C GLU A 77 8.52 -21.40 8.41
N GLU A 78 8.93 -22.60 8.00
CA GLU A 78 8.70 -23.12 6.65
C GLU A 78 7.21 -23.31 6.35
N GLU A 79 6.44 -23.80 7.33
CA GLU A 79 4.99 -23.94 7.20
C GLU A 79 4.30 -22.58 7.06
N LEU A 80 4.70 -21.57 7.86
CA LEU A 80 4.14 -20.22 7.76
C LEU A 80 4.50 -19.55 6.43
N ILE A 81 5.73 -19.73 5.95
CA ILE A 81 6.16 -19.24 4.65
C ILE A 81 5.37 -19.89 3.51
N ALA A 82 5.14 -21.21 3.59
CA ALA A 82 4.33 -21.93 2.62
C ALA A 82 2.87 -21.43 2.60
N LEU A 83 2.27 -21.24 3.79
CA LEU A 83 0.92 -20.67 3.92
C LEU A 83 0.83 -19.24 3.40
N ALA A 84 1.85 -18.41 3.65
CA ALA A 84 1.89 -17.03 3.17
C ALA A 84 1.94 -16.97 1.63
N ARG A 85 2.73 -17.87 1.02
CA ARG A 85 2.78 -18.01 -0.44
C ARG A 85 1.43 -18.47 -1.00
N GLU A 86 0.86 -19.54 -0.44
CA GLU A 86 -0.44 -20.06 -0.87
C GLU A 86 -1.53 -18.99 -0.78
N PHE A 87 -1.61 -18.27 0.36
CA PHE A 87 -2.58 -17.20 0.54
C PHE A 87 -2.42 -16.11 -0.51
N PHE A 88 -1.19 -15.63 -0.71
CA PHE A 88 -0.93 -14.51 -1.61
C PHE A 88 -1.27 -14.85 -3.07
N GLU A 89 -0.95 -16.08 -3.49
CA GLU A 89 -1.16 -16.56 -4.85
C GLU A 89 -2.61 -16.97 -5.11
N THR A 90 -3.31 -17.55 -4.13
CA THR A 90 -4.57 -18.29 -4.39
C THR A 90 -5.81 -17.79 -3.65
N ALA A 91 -5.67 -16.85 -2.70
CA ALA A 91 -6.77 -16.53 -1.78
C ALA A 91 -7.10 -15.04 -1.62
N THR A 92 -6.27 -14.13 -2.15
CA THR A 92 -6.40 -12.70 -1.83
C THR A 92 -7.65 -12.03 -2.38
N GLY A 93 -8.35 -12.61 -3.36
CA GLY A 93 -9.42 -11.90 -4.08
C GLY A 93 -8.93 -10.75 -4.97
N PHE A 94 -7.65 -10.39 -4.92
CA PHE A 94 -7.03 -9.36 -5.79
C PHE A 94 -6.26 -10.01 -6.95
N HIS A 95 -5.35 -10.95 -6.65
CA HIS A 95 -4.57 -11.68 -7.66
C HIS A 95 -5.27 -12.96 -8.16
N SER A 96 -6.20 -13.48 -7.37
CA SER A 96 -6.91 -14.73 -7.59
C SER A 96 -8.29 -14.64 -6.95
N ALA A 97 -9.14 -15.65 -7.15
CA ALA A 97 -10.41 -15.72 -6.43
C ALA A 97 -10.18 -15.74 -4.91
N GLN A 98 -11.11 -15.15 -4.15
CA GLN A 98 -11.01 -15.14 -2.70
C GLN A 98 -11.31 -16.53 -2.13
N ARG A 99 -10.52 -16.96 -1.14
CA ARG A 99 -10.72 -18.20 -0.38
C ARG A 99 -10.95 -17.87 1.08
N ASP A 100 -12.22 -17.70 1.44
CA ASP A 100 -12.66 -17.20 2.75
C ASP A 100 -12.11 -18.04 3.92
N GLU A 101 -11.92 -19.34 3.72
CA GLU A 101 -11.40 -20.25 4.73
C GLU A 101 -9.96 -19.94 5.17
N MET A 102 -9.20 -19.13 4.43
CA MET A 102 -7.84 -18.72 4.80
C MET A 102 -7.79 -17.49 5.72
N PHE A 103 -8.91 -16.77 5.87
CA PHE A 103 -8.98 -15.54 6.65
C PHE A 103 -9.38 -15.82 8.10
N ALA A 104 -8.78 -15.10 9.03
CA ALA A 104 -9.22 -15.12 10.43
C ALA A 104 -10.57 -14.39 10.56
N PRO A 105 -11.45 -14.78 11.51
CA PRO A 105 -12.71 -14.08 11.74
C PRO A 105 -12.56 -12.59 12.07
N ASP A 106 -11.42 -12.21 12.64
CA ASP A 106 -11.05 -10.85 13.01
C ASP A 106 -9.99 -10.24 12.06
N PHE A 107 -10.01 -10.65 10.79
CA PHE A 107 -9.11 -10.17 9.75
C PHE A 107 -9.15 -8.65 9.54
N VAL A 108 -7.98 -8.08 9.27
CA VAL A 108 -7.79 -6.71 8.81
C VAL A 108 -6.92 -6.65 7.55
N PHE A 109 -7.37 -5.89 6.56
CA PHE A 109 -6.55 -5.46 5.43
C PHE A 109 -6.00 -4.05 5.67
N ARG A 110 -4.73 -3.82 5.32
CA ARG A 110 -4.13 -2.49 5.32
C ARG A 110 -3.10 -2.30 4.21
N GLY A 111 -3.53 -1.68 3.11
CA GLY A 111 -2.62 -1.15 2.08
C GLY A 111 -1.98 0.19 2.49
N PRO A 112 -1.15 0.83 1.65
CA PRO A 112 -0.54 2.12 1.98
C PRO A 112 -1.58 3.25 2.02
N VAL A 113 -2.58 3.16 1.14
CA VAL A 113 -3.64 4.17 0.97
C VAL A 113 -4.93 3.69 1.63
N ILE A 114 -5.41 2.50 1.23
CA ILE A 114 -6.68 1.91 1.66
C ILE A 114 -6.55 1.17 3.00
N GLY A 115 -7.54 1.34 3.87
CA GLY A 115 -7.67 0.63 5.14
C GLY A 115 -7.31 1.44 6.40
N PRO A 116 -7.59 0.90 7.60
CA PRO A 116 -7.95 -0.50 7.84
C PRO A 116 -9.31 -0.89 7.27
N LEU A 117 -9.41 -2.10 6.70
CA LEU A 117 -10.68 -2.71 6.31
C LEU A 117 -10.88 -3.99 7.11
N ASN A 118 -12.06 -4.20 7.66
CA ASN A 118 -12.49 -5.52 8.13
C ASN A 118 -12.78 -6.44 6.93
N PHE A 119 -13.00 -7.72 7.20
CA PHE A 119 -13.25 -8.74 6.17
C PHE A 119 -14.40 -8.40 5.21
N LYS A 120 -15.51 -7.89 5.76
CA LYS A 120 -16.69 -7.51 4.96
C LYS A 120 -16.37 -6.40 3.98
N ASP A 121 -15.77 -5.31 4.46
CA ASP A 121 -15.45 -4.15 3.61
C ASP A 121 -14.35 -4.48 2.60
N TYR A 122 -13.38 -5.31 3.00
CA TYR A 122 -12.37 -5.85 2.09
C TYR A 122 -12.98 -6.62 0.93
N THR A 123 -13.88 -7.56 1.22
CA THR A 123 -14.58 -8.38 0.21
C THR A 123 -15.41 -7.49 -0.74
N MET A 124 -16.10 -6.47 -0.21
CA MET A 124 -16.85 -5.51 -1.03
C MET A 124 -15.95 -4.69 -1.97
N VAL A 125 -14.77 -4.28 -1.51
CA VAL A 125 -13.78 -3.58 -2.35
C VAL A 125 -13.30 -4.50 -3.48
N LEU A 126 -13.00 -5.75 -3.17
CA LEU A 126 -12.50 -6.71 -4.16
C LEU A 126 -13.55 -7.08 -5.20
N ASP A 127 -14.78 -7.44 -4.79
CA ASP A 127 -15.86 -7.76 -5.72
C ASP A 127 -16.24 -6.55 -6.59
N GLY A 128 -16.25 -5.34 -5.98
CA GLY A 128 -16.48 -4.10 -6.69
C GLY A 128 -15.38 -3.77 -7.71
N SER A 129 -14.12 -4.09 -7.41
CA SER A 129 -12.98 -3.85 -8.32
C SER A 129 -12.89 -4.86 -9.47
N GLY A 130 -13.13 -6.14 -9.18
CA GLY A 130 -13.07 -7.23 -10.15
C GLY A 130 -11.67 -7.51 -10.70
N VAL A 131 -10.59 -7.13 -10.02
CA VAL A 131 -9.22 -7.17 -10.56
C VAL A 131 -8.82 -8.57 -11.03
N TYR A 132 -8.98 -9.62 -10.21
CA TYR A 132 -8.57 -10.97 -10.61
C TYR A 132 -9.35 -11.50 -11.83
N LYS A 133 -10.56 -10.99 -12.09
CA LYS A 133 -11.35 -11.33 -13.29
C LYS A 133 -10.93 -10.50 -14.50
N ALA A 134 -10.51 -9.26 -14.27
CA ALA A 134 -10.04 -8.36 -15.30
C ALA A 134 -8.67 -8.76 -15.87
N PHE A 135 -7.86 -9.47 -15.09
CA PHE A 135 -6.54 -10.00 -15.44
C PHE A 135 -6.49 -11.51 -15.15
N PRO A 136 -7.14 -12.35 -15.97
CA PRO A 136 -7.23 -13.79 -15.72
C PRO A 136 -5.89 -14.52 -15.85
N ASP A 137 -4.90 -13.91 -16.49
CA ASP A 137 -3.52 -14.39 -16.62
C ASP A 137 -2.58 -13.76 -15.58
N MET A 138 -3.13 -13.15 -14.52
CA MET A 138 -2.32 -12.48 -13.51
C MET A 138 -1.38 -13.45 -12.79
N GLN A 139 -0.10 -13.08 -12.72
CA GLN A 139 0.93 -13.79 -11.97
C GLN A 139 1.49 -12.87 -10.90
N THR A 140 1.61 -13.34 -9.66
CA THR A 140 2.12 -12.54 -8.53
C THR A 140 3.62 -12.28 -8.61
N ASN A 141 4.38 -13.26 -9.11
CA ASN A 141 5.84 -13.27 -9.14
C ASN A 141 6.46 -12.90 -7.78
N SER A 142 5.93 -13.50 -6.71
CA SER A 142 6.37 -13.24 -5.34
C SER A 142 7.63 -14.03 -4.96
N PHE A 143 8.50 -13.42 -4.16
CA PHE A 143 9.79 -13.98 -3.75
C PHE A 143 10.27 -13.37 -2.42
N GLY A 144 11.39 -13.89 -1.91
CA GLY A 144 12.05 -13.34 -0.72
C GLY A 144 11.22 -13.47 0.56
N TYR A 145 10.51 -14.60 0.72
CA TYR A 145 9.72 -14.85 1.91
C TYR A 145 10.61 -15.07 3.14
N SER A 146 10.28 -14.40 4.25
CA SER A 146 11.02 -14.53 5.51
C SER A 146 10.12 -14.24 6.72
N ILE A 147 10.41 -14.89 7.85
CA ILE A 147 9.75 -14.59 9.13
C ILE A 147 10.27 -13.26 9.68
N ASP A 148 9.38 -12.49 10.31
CA ASP A 148 9.78 -11.30 11.05
C ASP A 148 10.48 -11.71 12.36
N PRO A 149 11.70 -11.20 12.64
CA PRO A 149 12.47 -11.58 13.82
C PRO A 149 11.86 -11.08 15.14
N THR A 150 10.88 -10.18 15.09
CA THR A 150 10.21 -9.57 16.24
C THR A 150 8.72 -9.93 16.34
N GLU A 151 8.10 -10.35 15.24
CA GLU A 151 6.73 -10.83 15.16
C GLU A 151 6.70 -12.23 14.53
N PRO A 152 6.92 -13.33 15.29
CA PRO A 152 7.16 -14.66 14.74
C PRO A 152 6.02 -15.26 13.89
N ASN A 153 4.79 -14.77 14.02
CA ASN A 153 3.67 -15.15 13.16
C ASN A 153 3.56 -14.28 11.89
N ARG A 154 4.49 -13.36 11.64
CA ARG A 154 4.50 -12.48 10.47
C ARG A 154 5.49 -12.98 9.43
N VAL A 155 5.02 -13.07 8.19
CA VAL A 155 5.85 -13.33 7.02
C VAL A 155 5.93 -12.08 6.17
N TRP A 156 7.14 -11.65 5.83
CA TRP A 156 7.46 -10.61 4.85
C TRP A 156 7.79 -11.25 3.51
N PHE A 157 7.49 -10.55 2.42
CA PHE A 157 7.84 -10.95 1.06
C PHE A 157 7.81 -9.76 0.12
N MET A 158 8.34 -9.95 -1.09
CA MET A 158 8.29 -8.98 -2.18
C MET A 158 7.62 -9.61 -3.40
N TYR A 159 7.09 -8.78 -4.30
CA TYR A 159 6.41 -9.27 -5.50
C TYR A 159 6.37 -8.23 -6.62
N ARG A 160 6.13 -8.71 -7.85
CA ARG A 160 6.01 -7.91 -9.08
C ARG A 160 4.94 -8.52 -9.98
N TYR A 161 3.67 -8.20 -9.73
CA TYR A 161 2.62 -8.86 -10.50
C TYR A 161 2.59 -8.41 -11.96
N THR A 162 2.26 -9.34 -12.83
CA THR A 162 2.11 -9.14 -14.27
C THR A 162 0.78 -9.70 -14.74
N GLY A 163 0.26 -9.21 -15.87
CA GLY A 163 -0.94 -9.77 -16.51
C GLY A 163 -1.38 -8.95 -17.72
N THR A 164 -2.53 -9.29 -18.29
CA THR A 164 -3.11 -8.62 -19.46
C THR A 164 -4.56 -8.24 -19.18
N HIS A 165 -4.93 -6.99 -19.46
CA HIS A 165 -6.28 -6.50 -19.21
C HIS A 165 -7.27 -7.01 -20.27
N THR A 166 -7.83 -8.20 -20.06
CA THR A 166 -8.77 -8.87 -20.97
C THR A 166 -10.18 -9.02 -20.43
N GLY A 167 -10.40 -8.77 -19.13
CA GLY A 167 -11.74 -8.69 -18.54
C GLY A 167 -12.17 -7.23 -18.27
N ARG A 168 -13.30 -7.08 -17.57
CA ARG A 168 -13.89 -5.77 -17.23
C ARG A 168 -13.53 -5.39 -15.80
N LEU A 169 -13.04 -4.17 -15.58
CA LEU A 169 -12.86 -3.62 -14.23
C LEU A 169 -14.10 -2.84 -13.79
N PHE A 170 -14.36 -2.83 -12.49
CA PHE A 170 -15.45 -2.07 -11.87
C PHE A 170 -16.85 -2.40 -12.37
N GLU A 171 -17.04 -3.59 -12.94
CA GLU A 171 -18.34 -4.02 -13.46
C GLU A 171 -19.45 -4.02 -12.41
N LYS A 172 -19.10 -4.32 -11.16
CA LYS A 172 -20.03 -4.30 -10.02
C LYS A 172 -19.92 -3.05 -9.15
N SER A 173 -19.10 -2.08 -9.54
CA SER A 173 -18.93 -0.87 -8.73
C SER A 173 -20.13 0.06 -8.92
N PRO A 174 -20.83 0.48 -7.84
CA PRO A 174 -21.90 1.46 -7.95
C PRO A 174 -21.36 2.89 -8.13
N LEU A 175 -20.05 3.11 -7.92
CA LEU A 175 -19.44 4.44 -7.89
C LEU A 175 -18.55 4.73 -9.09
N LEU A 176 -17.96 3.69 -9.69
CA LEU A 176 -16.97 3.83 -10.76
C LEU A 176 -17.54 3.27 -12.06
N PRO A 177 -17.28 3.93 -13.20
CA PRO A 177 -17.68 3.40 -14.49
C PRO A 177 -16.92 2.10 -14.79
N THR A 178 -17.59 1.16 -15.43
CA THR A 178 -16.94 -0.05 -15.93
C THR A 178 -15.87 0.31 -16.96
N ILE A 179 -14.68 -0.26 -16.81
CA ILE A 179 -13.61 -0.12 -17.79
C ILE A 179 -13.59 -1.39 -18.65
N SER A 180 -13.80 -1.23 -19.95
CA SER A 180 -13.74 -2.32 -20.92
C SER A 180 -12.30 -2.86 -21.07
N PRO A 181 -12.14 -4.14 -21.45
CA PRO A 181 -10.82 -4.71 -21.69
C PRO A 181 -10.04 -3.92 -22.74
N THR A 182 -8.76 -3.69 -22.46
CA THR A 182 -7.90 -2.86 -23.32
C THR A 182 -6.80 -3.65 -24.02
N GLY A 183 -6.55 -4.90 -23.60
CA GLY A 183 -5.43 -5.71 -24.06
C GLY A 183 -4.06 -5.19 -23.63
N LYS A 184 -4.00 -4.13 -22.81
CA LYS A 184 -2.73 -3.56 -22.34
C LYS A 184 -2.06 -4.52 -21.34
N PRO A 185 -0.73 -4.69 -21.43
CA PRO A 185 0.01 -5.44 -20.43
C PRO A 185 0.10 -4.65 -19.13
N LEU A 186 0.11 -5.37 -18.03
CA LEU A 186 0.39 -4.91 -16.69
C LEU A 186 1.75 -5.49 -16.29
N LYS A 187 2.66 -4.59 -15.91
CA LYS A 187 3.93 -4.90 -15.25
C LYS A 187 4.04 -3.96 -14.07
N CYS A 188 3.91 -4.53 -12.87
CA CYS A 188 4.04 -3.79 -11.64
C CYS A 188 5.50 -3.63 -11.21
N GLY A 189 5.80 -2.48 -10.62
CA GLY A 189 7.03 -2.28 -9.87
C GLY A 189 7.17 -3.20 -8.66
N LEU A 190 8.30 -3.11 -7.97
CA LEU A 190 8.55 -3.95 -6.81
C LEU A 190 7.71 -3.47 -5.63
N GLU A 191 6.83 -4.33 -5.12
CA GLU A 191 6.05 -4.09 -3.91
C GLU A 191 6.50 -5.05 -2.79
N ALA A 192 6.44 -4.57 -1.54
CA ALA A 192 6.57 -5.38 -0.34
C ALA A 192 5.19 -5.67 0.27
N GLY A 193 5.04 -6.91 0.72
CA GLY A 193 3.87 -7.41 1.42
C GLY A 193 4.24 -8.01 2.77
N SER A 194 3.27 -8.02 3.70
CA SER A 194 3.37 -8.86 4.88
C SER A 194 2.03 -9.50 5.23
N ILE A 195 2.10 -10.68 5.84
CA ILE A 195 0.95 -11.45 6.34
C ILE A 195 1.22 -11.79 7.80
N LEU A 196 0.30 -11.44 8.70
CA LEU A 196 0.31 -11.89 10.10
C LEU A 196 -0.74 -12.99 10.26
N PHE A 197 -0.33 -14.12 10.81
CA PHE A 197 -1.21 -15.22 11.16
C PHE A 197 -1.70 -15.14 12.61
N ASN A 198 -2.92 -15.61 12.86
CA ASN A 198 -3.41 -15.90 14.20
C ASN A 198 -2.95 -17.28 14.68
N GLU A 199 -3.28 -17.63 15.92
CA GLU A 199 -2.98 -18.92 16.56
C GLU A 199 -3.46 -20.15 15.76
N ASN A 200 -4.49 -19.98 14.92
CA ASN A 200 -5.04 -21.02 14.06
C ASN A 200 -4.42 -21.05 12.65
N ALA A 201 -3.30 -20.36 12.45
CA ALA A 201 -2.63 -20.21 11.16
C ALA A 201 -3.55 -19.63 10.04
N LYS A 202 -4.50 -18.78 10.43
CA LYS A 202 -5.35 -17.99 9.52
C LYS A 202 -4.84 -16.57 9.40
N VAL A 203 -5.02 -15.96 8.23
CA VAL A 203 -4.55 -14.59 7.98
C VAL A 203 -5.36 -13.60 8.82
N ARG A 204 -4.69 -12.96 9.77
CA ARG A 204 -5.25 -11.94 10.67
C ARG A 204 -4.98 -10.53 10.19
N LEU A 205 -3.80 -10.27 9.61
CA LEU A 205 -3.44 -8.99 9.00
C LEU A 205 -2.80 -9.21 7.64
N PHE A 206 -3.30 -8.52 6.62
CA PHE A 206 -2.65 -8.49 5.30
C PHE A 206 -2.27 -7.05 4.93
N THR A 207 -0.98 -6.82 4.67
CA THR A 207 -0.44 -5.50 4.30
C THR A 207 0.33 -5.53 2.98
N PRO A 208 -0.36 -5.55 1.82
CA PRO A 208 0.29 -5.45 0.52
C PRO A 208 0.50 -3.98 0.11
N GLY A 209 1.18 -3.77 -1.02
CA GLY A 209 1.11 -2.51 -1.75
C GLY A 209 2.23 -1.51 -1.50
N ASN A 210 3.18 -1.83 -0.61
CA ASN A 210 4.25 -0.89 -0.30
C ASN A 210 5.29 -0.90 -1.42
N VAL A 211 5.23 0.08 -2.32
CA VAL A 211 6.19 0.22 -3.42
C VAL A 211 7.59 0.46 -2.86
N VAL A 212 8.51 -0.45 -3.16
CA VAL A 212 9.92 -0.43 -2.74
C VAL A 212 10.82 0.14 -3.83
N ASP A 213 10.45 -0.06 -5.09
CA ASP A 213 11.17 0.45 -6.26
C ASP A 213 10.24 1.32 -7.10
N ARG A 214 10.59 2.60 -7.24
CA ARG A 214 9.84 3.60 -8.01
C ARG A 214 10.36 3.79 -9.43
N ASP A 215 11.50 3.20 -9.78
CA ASP A 215 12.06 3.34 -11.11
C ASP A 215 12.35 1.97 -11.78
N PRO A 216 11.44 0.97 -11.70
CA PRO A 216 11.71 -0.31 -12.33
C PRO A 216 11.69 -0.18 -13.87
N PRO A 217 12.64 -0.80 -14.58
CA PRO A 217 12.59 -0.84 -16.03
C PRO A 217 11.34 -1.57 -16.50
N GLN A 218 10.69 -1.04 -17.54
CA GLN A 218 9.45 -1.60 -18.13
C GLN A 218 8.22 -1.58 -17.20
N ASP A 219 8.26 -0.80 -16.13
CA ASP A 219 7.09 -0.56 -15.28
C ASP A 219 5.97 0.12 -16.08
N THR A 220 4.75 -0.36 -15.87
CA THR A 220 3.52 0.25 -16.43
C THR A 220 2.74 1.02 -15.38
N THR A 221 3.09 0.88 -14.10
CA THR A 221 2.36 1.48 -12.97
C THR A 221 2.76 2.95 -12.70
N HIS A 222 3.69 3.48 -13.49
CA HIS A 222 4.17 4.86 -13.45
C HIS A 222 4.83 5.23 -12.12
N GLY A 223 5.80 4.41 -11.70
CA GLY A 223 6.90 4.83 -10.84
C GLY A 223 6.54 5.25 -9.41
N GLY A 224 5.58 4.56 -8.81
CA GLY A 224 5.19 4.84 -7.42
C GLY A 224 3.76 4.48 -7.04
N ASN A 225 2.96 3.97 -7.97
CA ASN A 225 1.61 3.50 -7.68
C ASN A 225 1.61 1.98 -7.50
N GLY A 226 1.14 1.53 -6.33
CA GLY A 226 0.92 0.12 -6.08
C GLY A 226 -0.54 -0.29 -6.15
N LEU A 227 -0.80 -1.60 -6.12
CA LEU A 227 -2.14 -2.20 -6.14
C LEU A 227 -3.05 -1.60 -7.23
N LEU A 228 -4.31 -1.32 -6.87
CA LEU A 228 -5.33 -0.79 -7.78
C LEU A 228 -4.89 0.51 -8.47
N PHE A 229 -4.15 1.39 -7.79
CA PHE A 229 -3.67 2.64 -8.40
C PHE A 229 -2.62 2.38 -9.48
N GLY A 230 -1.77 1.37 -9.29
CA GLY A 230 -0.81 0.94 -10.33
C GLY A 230 -1.52 0.39 -11.57
N ILE A 231 -2.57 -0.41 -11.37
CA ILE A 231 -3.42 -0.90 -12.47
C ILE A 231 -4.09 0.26 -13.21
N LEU A 232 -4.65 1.24 -12.51
CA LEU A 232 -5.26 2.40 -13.16
C LEU A 232 -4.23 3.18 -13.98
N ALA A 233 -3.05 3.41 -13.41
CA ALA A 233 -1.95 4.08 -14.11
C ALA A 233 -1.53 3.30 -15.37
N SER A 234 -1.41 1.97 -15.34
CA SER A 234 -1.06 1.17 -16.52
C SER A 234 -2.12 1.24 -17.64
N LEU A 235 -3.36 1.52 -17.28
CA LEU A 235 -4.44 1.75 -18.24
C LEU A 235 -4.46 3.18 -18.79
N GLY A 236 -3.65 4.10 -18.24
CA GLY A 236 -3.60 5.52 -18.60
C GLY A 236 -4.52 6.41 -17.75
N LEU A 237 -5.02 5.88 -16.63
CA LEU A 237 -5.88 6.60 -15.68
C LEU A 237 -5.05 7.03 -14.48
N ASN A 238 -4.47 8.22 -14.55
CA ASN A 238 -3.68 8.78 -13.45
C ASN A 238 -4.60 9.34 -12.36
N VAL A 239 -4.79 8.58 -11.29
CA VAL A 239 -5.51 9.01 -10.09
C VAL A 239 -4.50 9.29 -8.99
N SER A 240 -4.40 10.55 -8.54
CA SER A 240 -3.51 10.91 -7.44
C SER A 240 -3.96 10.21 -6.14
N PRO A 241 -3.12 9.36 -5.52
CA PRO A 241 -3.46 8.67 -4.27
C PRO A 241 -3.72 9.63 -3.10
N VAL A 242 -3.08 10.81 -3.12
CA VAL A 242 -3.20 11.86 -2.10
C VAL A 242 -4.55 12.56 -2.20
N LEU A 243 -4.99 12.91 -3.41
CA LEU A 243 -6.32 13.50 -3.63
C LEU A 243 -7.44 12.48 -3.35
N ALA A 244 -7.20 11.20 -3.65
CA ALA A 244 -8.10 10.09 -3.34
C ALA A 244 -8.28 9.83 -1.83
N THR A 245 -7.39 10.33 -0.97
CA THR A 245 -7.47 10.13 0.49
C THR A 245 -7.85 11.38 1.26
N LYS A 246 -7.25 12.54 0.95
CA LYS A 246 -7.37 13.74 1.78
C LYS A 246 -8.70 14.48 1.64
N TYR A 247 -9.33 14.43 0.47
CA TYR A 247 -10.55 15.21 0.19
C TYR A 247 -11.76 14.35 -0.16
N THR A 248 -11.54 13.13 -0.64
CA THR A 248 -12.60 12.27 -1.14
C THR A 248 -12.98 11.18 -0.15
N GLY A 249 -12.15 10.81 0.84
CA GLY A 249 -12.50 9.75 1.80
C GLY A 249 -13.80 10.00 2.59
N GLY A 250 -13.98 11.22 3.11
CA GLY A 250 -15.20 11.63 3.80
C GLY A 250 -16.40 11.78 2.87
N LEU A 251 -16.19 12.39 1.70
CA LEU A 251 -17.24 12.58 0.69
C LEU A 251 -17.71 11.23 0.11
N THR A 252 -16.80 10.31 -0.18
CA THR A 252 -17.08 8.95 -0.64
C THR A 252 -17.85 8.18 0.42
N ARG A 253 -17.50 8.30 1.72
CA ARG A 253 -18.31 7.70 2.80
C ARG A 253 -19.74 8.20 2.81
N VAL A 254 -19.94 9.52 2.66
CA VAL A 254 -21.28 10.12 2.62
C VAL A 254 -22.03 9.65 1.38
N LEU A 255 -21.42 9.68 0.20
CA LEU A 255 -22.04 9.25 -1.05
C LEU A 255 -22.40 7.76 -1.03
N VAL A 256 -21.54 6.90 -0.47
CA VAL A 256 -21.81 5.47 -0.27
C VAL A 256 -22.98 5.25 0.67
N LYS A 257 -23.05 5.98 1.79
CA LYS A 257 -24.17 5.89 2.74
C LYS A 257 -25.49 6.35 2.11
N ILE A 258 -25.47 7.42 1.31
CA ILE A 258 -26.64 7.92 0.59
C ILE A 258 -27.08 6.94 -0.51
N ALA A 259 -26.13 6.26 -1.18
CA ALA A 259 -26.42 5.27 -2.21
C ALA A 259 -26.91 3.92 -1.66
N GLY A 260 -27.07 3.76 -0.33
CA GLY A 260 -27.54 2.54 0.30
C GLY A 260 -26.46 1.46 0.49
N GLY A 261 -25.18 1.81 0.33
CA GLY A 261 -24.04 0.90 0.51
C GLY A 261 -23.05 0.93 -0.66
N GLY A 262 -21.87 0.34 -0.46
CA GLY A 262 -20.78 0.35 -1.44
C GLY A 262 -19.40 0.21 -0.81
N PRO A 263 -18.35 0.00 -1.62
CA PRO A 263 -16.99 -0.19 -1.12
C PRO A 263 -16.47 1.09 -0.44
N LEU A 264 -15.96 0.92 0.78
CA LEU A 264 -15.39 2.02 1.57
C LEU A 264 -13.86 2.03 1.48
N PRO A 265 -13.21 3.21 1.48
CA PRO A 265 -11.75 3.28 1.49
C PRO A 265 -11.14 2.87 2.84
N MET A 266 -11.95 2.87 3.90
CA MET A 266 -11.61 2.45 5.27
C MET A 266 -12.91 2.02 5.97
N SER A 267 -12.88 0.99 6.82
CA SER A 267 -14.01 0.59 7.65
C SER A 267 -14.39 1.67 8.66
N ASP A 268 -15.62 1.66 9.17
CA ASP A 268 -15.96 2.46 10.34
C ASP A 268 -15.16 1.92 11.55
N PHE A 269 -14.55 2.81 12.34
CA PHE A 269 -13.57 2.40 13.37
C PHE A 269 -14.16 1.45 14.41
N LYS A 270 -15.44 1.63 14.74
CA LYS A 270 -16.18 0.75 15.64
C LYS A 270 -16.22 -0.70 15.14
N ASP A 271 -16.18 -0.91 13.83
CA ASP A 271 -16.26 -2.21 13.17
C ASP A 271 -14.86 -2.80 12.86
N VAL A 272 -13.78 -2.08 13.20
CA VAL A 272 -12.42 -2.61 13.19
C VAL A 272 -12.21 -3.43 14.47
N PRO A 273 -11.65 -4.66 14.38
CA PRO A 273 -11.39 -5.52 15.54
C PRO A 273 -10.53 -4.84 16.62
N GLN A 274 -10.81 -5.14 17.89
CA GLN A 274 -10.13 -4.52 19.03
C GLN A 274 -8.62 -4.78 19.02
N TRP A 275 -8.19 -6.00 18.70
CA TRP A 275 -6.77 -6.35 18.64
C TRP A 275 -5.98 -5.43 17.70
N TYR A 276 -6.57 -5.00 16.59
CA TYR A 276 -5.88 -4.13 15.62
C TYR A 276 -5.76 -2.70 16.15
N LYS A 277 -6.76 -2.24 16.91
CA LYS A 277 -6.71 -0.96 17.62
C LYS A 277 -5.57 -0.96 18.63
N ASP A 278 -5.45 -2.04 19.40
CA ASP A 278 -4.39 -2.21 20.39
C ASP A 278 -3.01 -2.37 19.71
N TYR A 279 -2.95 -3.04 18.55
CA TYR A 279 -1.75 -3.22 17.74
C TYR A 279 -1.26 -1.91 17.07
N ARG A 280 -2.17 -0.95 16.83
CA ARG A 280 -1.89 0.36 16.20
C ARG A 280 -2.66 1.51 16.90
N PRO A 281 -2.35 1.80 18.18
CA PRO A 281 -3.18 2.68 19.02
C PRO A 281 -3.21 4.14 18.56
N TRP A 282 -2.19 4.60 17.83
CA TRP A 282 -2.12 5.98 17.32
C TRP A 282 -3.04 6.27 16.12
N ARG A 283 -3.73 5.26 15.56
CA ARG A 283 -4.52 5.45 14.34
C ARG A 283 -5.87 6.11 14.54
N GLU A 284 -6.45 6.00 15.72
CA GLU A 284 -7.65 6.77 16.08
C GLU A 284 -7.41 8.28 15.92
N MET A 285 -6.21 8.74 16.29
CA MET A 285 -5.83 10.15 16.28
C MET A 285 -5.43 10.70 14.90
N THR A 286 -4.99 9.84 13.97
CA THR A 286 -4.30 10.28 12.73
C THR A 286 -5.10 10.08 11.45
N GLN A 287 -6.15 9.25 11.45
CA GLN A 287 -6.94 8.94 10.25
C GLN A 287 -8.30 9.64 10.17
N GLY A 288 -8.51 10.70 10.95
CA GLY A 288 -9.71 11.54 10.84
C GLY A 288 -11.00 10.82 11.21
N TYR A 289 -10.95 9.89 12.16
CA TYR A 289 -12.15 9.22 12.71
C TYR A 289 -13.02 10.12 13.62
N ARG A 290 -12.84 11.44 13.54
CA ARG A 290 -13.69 12.43 14.21
C ARG A 290 -14.73 12.98 13.23
#